data_AF-A0A6P4ASR5-F1
#
_entry.id   AF-A0A6P4ASR5-F1
#
_cell.length_a   1.000
_cell.length_b   1.000
_cell.length_c   1.000
_cell.angle_alpha   90.00
_cell.angle_beta   90.00
_cell.angle_gamma   90.00
#
_symmetry.space_group_name_H-M   'P 1'
#
loop_
_entity.id
_entity.type
_entity.pdbx_description
1 polymer ?
#
loop_
_entity_poly.entity_id
_entity_poly.type
_entity_poly.pdbx_seq_one_letter_code
_entity_poly.pdbx_strand_id
1 'polypeptide(L)'
;MEGERSASSGVVDEFYFSALFDENELFPISDEKYAEQLQIQEALVSSAISLKTSTTSGSAAPDRSKNAKCMETGQSSSSSSHGQDSSPPELCLICMDAKPGGEMLRITSCSHSFCNDCVAKYVATKIQDNILKVECPDLKCNGVLEPESCSSIVPKEVFERWENLLSESLILGAEKFYCPFKDCSAVLLDDGKEAVTMSECPNCHRLFCAQCKVSWHGGIECREFQKLGQDEREREDILVVELAKANEWRRCPCCKFYVEKRSGCMHITCRCRYEFCYSCGSKWSEVHECVPLSN
;
A
#
# COMPACT_ATOMS: atom_id res chain seq x y z
N MET A 1 -32.18 13.81 -58.95
CA MET A 1 -31.21 13.23 -59.91
C MET A 1 -30.17 14.30 -60.17
N GLU A 2 -28.94 13.90 -60.44
CA GLU A 2 -27.72 14.74 -60.58
C GLU A 2 -27.07 15.06 -59.22
N GLY A 3 -25.77 14.86 -59.02
CA GLY A 3 -24.71 14.38 -59.90
C GLY A 3 -23.38 14.47 -59.16
N GLU A 4 -22.55 13.46 -59.31
CA GLU A 4 -21.17 13.45 -58.84
C GLU A 4 -20.34 14.52 -59.56
N ARG A 5 -19.43 15.19 -58.85
CA ARG A 5 -18.16 15.67 -59.41
C ARG A 5 -17.10 15.84 -58.32
N SER A 6 -16.13 14.94 -58.41
CA SER A 6 -14.80 14.97 -57.81
C SER A 6 -14.03 16.24 -58.19
N ALA A 7 -13.32 16.83 -57.22
CA ALA A 7 -12.14 17.63 -57.46
C ALA A 7 -11.11 17.35 -56.36
N SER A 8 -9.96 16.83 -56.78
CA SER A 8 -8.75 16.64 -55.98
C SER A 8 -8.10 17.98 -55.67
N SER A 9 -7.70 18.21 -54.42
CA SER A 9 -6.61 19.15 -54.12
C SER A 9 -5.97 18.84 -52.77
N GLY A 10 -4.66 18.55 -52.81
CA GLY A 10 -3.66 18.89 -51.80
C GLY A 10 -3.98 18.53 -50.35
N VAL A 11 -3.46 17.38 -49.90
CA VAL A 11 -3.28 17.09 -48.48
C VAL A 11 -2.21 18.06 -47.95
N VAL A 12 -2.66 19.16 -47.37
CA VAL A 12 -1.82 20.02 -46.53
C VAL A 12 -2.38 19.87 -45.12
N ASP A 13 -1.53 19.31 -44.27
CA ASP A 13 -1.83 18.79 -42.94
C ASP A 13 -2.51 19.84 -42.03
N GLU A 14 -3.74 19.55 -41.63
CA GLU A 14 -4.58 20.39 -40.75
C GLU A 14 -3.98 20.52 -39.33
N PHE A 15 -2.91 19.78 -39.05
CA PHE A 15 -2.18 19.80 -37.78
C PHE A 15 -1.31 21.05 -37.57
N TYR A 16 -0.94 21.78 -38.63
CA TYR A 16 -0.05 22.93 -38.52
C TYR A 16 -0.75 24.21 -38.00
N PHE A 17 -2.09 24.31 -38.16
CA PHE A 17 -2.83 25.50 -37.78
C PHE A 17 -3.40 25.46 -36.34
N SER A 18 -3.47 24.28 -35.72
CA SER A 18 -3.90 24.13 -34.31
C SER A 18 -2.79 24.47 -33.29
N ALA A 19 -1.53 24.61 -33.72
CA ALA A 19 -0.41 24.95 -32.85
C ALA A 19 -0.17 26.47 -32.68
N LEU A 20 -0.96 27.32 -33.35
CA LEU A 20 -0.76 28.78 -33.35
C LEU A 20 -1.83 29.56 -32.54
N PHE A 21 -2.72 28.86 -31.83
CA PHE A 21 -3.75 29.49 -31.00
C PHE A 21 -3.83 28.94 -29.57
N ASP A 22 -2.70 28.51 -29.00
CA ASP A 22 -2.52 28.44 -27.55
C ASP A 22 -1.79 29.69 -27.06
N GLU A 23 -2.49 30.84 -27.15
CA GLU A 23 -2.10 32.01 -26.38
C GLU A 23 -2.61 31.84 -24.95
N ASN A 24 -1.83 31.11 -24.13
CA ASN A 24 -1.60 31.38 -22.70
C ASN A 24 -0.93 30.19 -21.98
N GLU A 25 0.38 29.96 -22.20
CA GLU A 25 1.30 29.51 -21.14
C GLU A 25 2.73 29.91 -21.49
N LEU A 26 3.03 31.21 -21.42
CA LEU A 26 4.41 31.69 -21.32
C LEU A 26 4.69 31.98 -19.84
N PHE A 27 4.70 30.92 -19.02
CA PHE A 27 5.23 31.02 -17.67
C PHE A 27 6.75 31.24 -17.79
N PRO A 28 7.32 32.30 -17.21
CA PRO A 28 8.77 32.45 -17.17
C PRO A 28 9.33 31.30 -16.33
N ILE A 29 10.09 30.42 -16.97
CA ILE A 29 10.85 29.36 -16.30
C ILE A 29 11.69 30.05 -15.23
N SER A 30 11.47 29.74 -13.95
CA SER A 30 12.29 30.32 -12.89
C SER A 30 13.74 29.85 -13.06
N ASP A 31 14.70 30.74 -12.81
CA ASP A 31 16.13 30.44 -12.92
C ASP A 31 16.53 29.19 -12.11
N GLU A 32 15.79 28.88 -11.05
CA GLU A 32 15.92 27.67 -10.23
C GLU A 32 15.61 26.39 -11.01
N LYS A 33 14.47 26.31 -11.72
CA LYS A 33 14.13 25.14 -12.54
C LYS A 33 15.06 24.95 -13.72
N TYR A 34 15.55 26.05 -14.29
CA TYR A 34 16.54 25.99 -15.37
C TYR A 34 17.90 25.48 -14.87
N ALA A 35 18.31 25.88 -13.66
CA ALA A 35 19.54 25.39 -13.03
C ALA A 35 19.47 23.88 -12.71
N GLU A 36 18.33 23.39 -12.21
CA GLU A 36 18.11 21.96 -11.98
C GLU A 36 18.19 21.14 -13.28
N GLN A 37 17.58 21.66 -14.36
CA GLN A 37 17.64 21.02 -15.68
C GLN A 37 19.08 20.89 -16.21
N LEU A 38 19.91 21.94 -16.02
CA LEU A 38 21.32 21.92 -16.41
C LEU A 38 22.13 20.88 -15.63
N GLN A 39 21.90 20.77 -14.31
CA GLN A 39 22.59 19.78 -13.46
C GLN A 39 22.26 18.34 -13.89
N ILE A 40 21.00 18.08 -14.26
CA ILE A 40 20.57 16.77 -14.76
C ILE A 40 21.26 16.44 -16.09
N GLN A 41 21.36 17.42 -17.01
CA GLN A 41 22.05 17.22 -18.28
C GLN A 41 23.55 16.95 -18.11
N GLU A 42 24.23 17.65 -17.20
CA GLU A 42 25.64 17.43 -16.89
C GLU A 42 25.92 16.04 -16.30
N ALA A 43 25.03 15.56 -15.41
CA ALA A 43 25.11 14.23 -14.84
C ALA A 43 24.98 13.14 -15.92
N LEU A 44 24.01 13.28 -16.83
CA LEU A 44 23.78 12.33 -17.93
C LEU A 44 24.97 12.26 -18.90
N VAL A 45 25.58 13.41 -19.21
CA VAL A 45 26.78 13.46 -20.08
C VAL A 45 27.98 12.79 -19.40
N SER A 46 28.16 13.00 -18.10
CA SER A 46 29.23 12.36 -17.31
C SER A 46 29.09 10.84 -17.27
N SER A 47 27.87 10.33 -17.13
CA SER A 47 27.58 8.89 -17.22
C SER A 47 27.84 8.33 -18.62
N ALA A 48 27.46 9.07 -19.68
CA ALA A 48 27.69 8.64 -21.07
C ALA A 48 29.19 8.59 -21.44
N ILE A 49 30.02 9.45 -20.84
CA ILE A 49 31.48 9.42 -21.02
C ILE A 49 32.09 8.19 -20.33
N SER A 50 31.61 7.82 -19.13
CA SER A 50 32.06 6.60 -18.41
C SER A 50 31.73 5.30 -19.13
N LEU A 51 30.63 5.26 -19.89
CA LEU A 51 30.27 4.12 -20.74
C LEU A 51 31.15 3.99 -22.00
N LYS A 52 31.77 5.09 -22.45
CA LYS A 52 32.61 5.09 -23.67
C LYS A 52 34.07 4.73 -23.39
N THR A 53 34.57 4.90 -22.16
CA THR A 53 35.96 4.57 -21.79
C THR A 53 36.20 3.08 -21.52
N SER A 54 35.15 2.28 -21.38
CA SER A 54 35.22 0.84 -21.09
C SER A 54 35.27 -0.05 -22.34
N THR A 55 35.26 0.51 -23.55
CA THR A 55 35.22 -0.26 -24.81
C THR A 55 36.44 0.01 -25.72
N THR A 56 37.66 -0.02 -25.19
CA THR A 56 38.88 -0.14 -26.02
C THR A 56 40.00 -0.91 -25.30
N SER A 57 40.06 -2.24 -25.49
CA SER A 57 41.32 -3.01 -25.66
C SER A 57 40.99 -4.49 -25.89
N GLY A 58 41.52 -5.05 -26.99
CA GLY A 58 41.17 -6.37 -27.52
C GLY A 58 42.11 -7.51 -27.13
N SER A 59 41.53 -8.72 -27.22
CA SER A 59 42.00 -9.99 -27.80
C SER A 59 43.48 -10.44 -27.74
N ALA A 60 43.68 -11.68 -27.23
CA ALA A 60 44.42 -12.76 -27.91
C ALA A 60 44.23 -14.14 -27.21
N ALA A 61 43.94 -15.18 -28.00
CA ALA A 61 44.03 -16.63 -27.67
C ALA A 61 45.47 -17.17 -28.00
N PRO A 62 45.85 -18.48 -28.01
CA PRO A 62 45.10 -19.74 -27.79
C PRO A 62 45.85 -20.93 -27.08
N ASP A 63 45.14 -22.07 -26.97
CA ASP A 63 45.56 -23.47 -27.30
C ASP A 63 46.00 -24.54 -26.25
N ARG A 64 45.35 -25.71 -26.39
CA ARG A 64 45.82 -27.13 -26.33
C ARG A 64 46.21 -27.87 -25.03
N SER A 65 45.41 -28.89 -24.67
CA SER A 65 45.68 -30.35 -24.81
C SER A 65 45.20 -31.27 -23.67
N LYS A 66 44.41 -32.30 -24.04
CA LYS A 66 44.43 -33.77 -23.69
C LYS A 66 44.50 -34.16 -22.18
N ASN A 67 43.83 -35.19 -21.65
CA ASN A 67 43.51 -36.52 -22.19
C ASN A 67 42.51 -37.27 -21.26
N ALA A 68 41.86 -38.29 -21.81
CA ALA A 68 40.95 -39.23 -21.17
C ALA A 68 41.63 -40.26 -20.24
N LYS A 69 40.86 -40.91 -19.33
CA LYS A 69 40.61 -42.37 -19.34
C LYS A 69 39.72 -42.82 -18.16
N CYS A 70 38.87 -43.79 -18.45
CA CYS A 70 37.97 -44.56 -17.59
C CYS A 70 38.63 -45.92 -17.24
N MET A 71 38.44 -46.48 -16.03
CA MET A 71 38.29 -47.93 -15.81
C MET A 71 37.86 -48.28 -14.37
N GLU A 72 37.05 -49.34 -14.26
CA GLU A 72 36.50 -49.97 -13.05
C GLU A 72 37.51 -50.80 -12.24
N THR A 73 37.19 -51.10 -10.97
CA THR A 73 37.00 -52.47 -10.42
C THR A 73 36.87 -52.46 -8.88
N GLY A 74 35.99 -53.32 -8.33
CA GLY A 74 36.35 -54.24 -7.24
C GLY A 74 36.05 -53.92 -5.76
N GLN A 75 34.89 -54.40 -5.29
CA GLN A 75 34.66 -55.24 -4.09
C GLN A 75 35.06 -54.83 -2.64
N SER A 76 34.05 -54.98 -1.76
CA SER A 76 34.07 -55.58 -0.41
C SER A 76 34.17 -54.70 0.86
N SER A 77 33.07 -54.80 1.64
CA SER A 77 32.97 -55.08 3.09
C SER A 77 33.37 -54.06 4.16
N SER A 78 32.34 -53.69 4.93
CA SER A 78 32.29 -53.45 6.38
C SER A 78 33.09 -52.29 6.99
N SER A 79 32.37 -51.26 7.42
CA SER A 79 32.48 -50.75 8.80
C SER A 79 31.24 -49.95 9.16
N SER A 80 30.48 -50.50 10.10
CA SER A 80 29.40 -49.90 10.87
C SER A 80 29.70 -48.47 11.33
N SER A 81 28.75 -47.57 11.07
CA SER A 81 28.60 -46.32 11.81
C SER A 81 27.15 -46.19 12.27
N HIS A 82 26.81 -46.97 13.31
CA HIS A 82 25.73 -46.59 14.21
C HIS A 82 26.16 -45.31 14.94
N GLY A 83 25.74 -44.15 14.41
CA GLY A 83 25.68 -42.93 15.19
C GLY A 83 24.52 -43.06 16.17
N GLN A 84 24.82 -43.49 17.39
CA GLN A 84 23.86 -43.49 18.47
C GLN A 84 23.60 -42.06 18.92
N ASP A 85 22.43 -41.53 18.56
CA ASP A 85 21.82 -40.46 19.32
C ASP A 85 21.04 -41.13 20.46
N SER A 86 21.77 -41.52 21.51
CA SER A 86 21.23 -42.27 22.66
C SER A 86 20.51 -41.33 23.63
N SER A 87 19.42 -40.71 23.17
CA SER A 87 18.33 -40.29 24.05
C SER A 87 17.38 -41.48 24.25
N PRO A 88 16.88 -41.74 25.47
CA PRO A 88 15.89 -42.79 25.67
C PRO A 88 14.66 -42.49 24.80
N PRO A 89 14.09 -43.48 24.11
CA PRO A 89 12.92 -43.25 23.27
C PRO A 89 11.77 -42.76 24.14
N GLU A 90 11.11 -41.69 23.70
CA GLU A 90 9.95 -41.12 24.38
C GLU A 90 8.67 -41.79 23.88
N LEU A 91 7.67 -41.93 24.76
CA LEU A 91 6.39 -42.53 24.43
C LEU A 91 5.42 -41.48 23.90
N CYS A 92 4.90 -41.68 22.69
CA CYS A 92 3.84 -40.82 22.15
C CYS A 92 2.49 -41.11 22.83
N LEU A 93 1.83 -40.09 23.39
CA LEU A 93 0.56 -40.26 24.11
C LEU A 93 -0.66 -40.50 23.20
N ILE A 94 -0.52 -40.33 21.88
CA ILE A 94 -1.60 -40.56 20.90
C ILE A 94 -1.56 -41.99 20.36
N CYS A 95 -0.42 -42.44 19.83
CA CYS A 95 -0.28 -43.78 19.27
C CYS A 95 0.28 -44.82 20.23
N MET A 96 0.79 -44.39 21.40
CA MET A 96 1.41 -45.25 22.42
C MET A 96 2.67 -45.97 21.95
N ASP A 97 3.35 -45.45 20.92
CA ASP A 97 4.62 -45.98 20.41
C ASP A 97 5.82 -45.22 20.99
N ALA A 98 6.92 -45.96 21.20
CA ALA A 98 8.20 -45.39 21.60
C ALA A 98 8.96 -44.86 20.38
N LYS A 99 9.35 -43.59 20.41
CA LYS A 99 9.97 -42.88 19.29
C LYS A 99 11.27 -42.17 19.73
N PRO A 100 12.28 -42.06 18.86
CA PRO A 100 13.49 -41.30 19.18
C PRO A 100 13.15 -39.81 19.32
N GLY A 101 13.95 -39.06 20.10
CA GLY A 101 13.69 -37.64 20.37
C GLY A 101 13.57 -36.77 19.11
N GLY A 102 14.28 -37.12 18.02
CA GLY A 102 14.16 -36.43 16.73
C GLY A 102 12.83 -36.64 15.97
N GLU A 103 12.05 -37.67 16.35
CA GLU A 103 10.71 -37.93 15.82
C GLU A 103 9.60 -37.42 16.75
N MET A 104 9.96 -36.73 17.83
CA MET A 104 9.03 -36.22 18.83
C MET A 104 8.99 -34.69 18.78
N LEU A 105 7.79 -34.15 18.68
CA LEU A 105 7.54 -32.73 18.78
C LEU A 105 7.08 -32.41 20.20
N ARG A 106 7.83 -31.52 20.87
CA ARG A 106 7.41 -30.91 22.13
C ARG A 106 6.74 -29.57 21.84
N ILE A 107 5.53 -29.39 22.35
CA ILE A 107 4.77 -28.15 22.16
C ILE A 107 5.39 -27.05 23.03
N THR A 108 5.72 -25.89 22.46
CA THR A 108 6.38 -24.78 23.18
C THR A 108 5.52 -24.19 24.30
N SER A 109 4.21 -24.19 24.12
CA SER A 109 3.23 -23.62 25.05
C SER A 109 2.84 -24.56 26.21
N CYS A 110 3.32 -25.80 26.23
CA CYS A 110 3.06 -26.75 27.33
C CYS A 110 4.19 -27.79 27.49
N SER A 111 4.03 -28.79 28.37
CA SER A 111 5.03 -29.84 28.59
C SER A 111 4.74 -31.14 27.84
N HIS A 112 3.76 -31.16 26.93
CA HIS A 112 3.36 -32.38 26.21
C HIS A 112 4.22 -32.59 24.96
N SER A 113 4.55 -33.86 24.70
CA SER A 113 5.26 -34.30 23.50
C SER A 113 4.48 -35.40 22.77
N PHE A 114 4.52 -35.36 21.45
CA PHE A 114 3.84 -36.30 20.56
C PHE A 114 4.72 -36.59 19.35
N CYS A 115 4.60 -37.76 18.75
CA CYS A 115 5.39 -38.05 17.56
C CYS A 115 4.95 -37.21 16.35
N ASN A 116 5.90 -36.92 15.46
CA ASN A 116 5.69 -36.08 14.27
C ASN A 116 4.52 -36.58 13.42
N ASP A 117 4.39 -37.90 13.23
CA ASP A 117 3.30 -38.51 12.46
C ASP A 117 1.91 -38.21 13.06
N CYS A 118 1.79 -38.28 14.38
CA CYS A 118 0.53 -38.02 15.07
C CYS A 118 0.17 -36.54 15.02
N VAL A 119 1.15 -35.65 15.22
CA VAL A 119 0.93 -34.20 15.11
C VAL A 119 0.56 -33.83 13.68
N ALA A 120 1.26 -34.34 12.67
CA ALA A 120 0.97 -34.05 11.27
C ALA A 120 -0.46 -34.46 10.88
N LYS A 121 -0.90 -35.66 11.29
CA LYS A 121 -2.28 -36.12 11.06
C LYS A 121 -3.32 -35.28 11.82
N TYR A 122 -3.02 -34.94 13.07
CA TYR A 122 -3.90 -34.12 13.89
C TYR A 122 -4.09 -32.72 13.31
N VAL A 123 -2.98 -32.04 12.96
CA VAL A 123 -3.01 -30.74 12.28
C VAL A 123 -3.78 -30.87 10.96
N ALA A 124 -3.46 -31.85 10.11
CA ALA A 124 -4.17 -32.04 8.85
C ALA A 124 -5.69 -32.18 9.02
N THR A 125 -6.14 -32.91 10.04
CA THR A 125 -7.56 -33.06 10.37
C THR A 125 -8.17 -31.73 10.81
N LYS A 126 -7.51 -31.00 11.72
CA LYS A 126 -8.00 -29.69 12.19
C LYS A 126 -8.08 -28.65 11.08
N ILE A 127 -7.10 -28.61 10.19
CA ILE A 127 -7.10 -27.71 9.02
C ILE A 127 -8.17 -28.13 8.00
N GLN A 128 -8.43 -29.44 7.84
CA GLN A 128 -9.53 -29.93 7.02
C GLN A 128 -10.90 -29.47 7.56
N ASP A 129 -11.06 -29.42 8.88
CA ASP A 129 -12.23 -28.89 9.58
C ASP A 129 -12.28 -27.34 9.63
N ASN A 130 -11.34 -26.65 8.96
CA ASN A 130 -11.15 -25.19 8.99
C ASN A 130 -10.95 -24.60 10.40
N ILE A 131 -10.39 -25.39 11.33
CA ILE A 131 -10.01 -24.93 12.66
C ILE A 131 -8.59 -24.33 12.59
N LEU A 132 -8.52 -23.00 12.66
CA LEU A 132 -7.28 -22.24 12.53
C LEU A 132 -6.36 -22.32 13.75
N LYS A 133 -6.98 -22.26 14.93
CA LYS A 133 -6.29 -22.31 16.22
C LYS A 133 -6.16 -23.77 16.63
N VAL A 134 -5.05 -24.38 16.28
CA VAL A 134 -4.76 -25.77 16.63
C VAL A 134 -4.25 -25.83 18.07
N GLU A 135 -5.06 -26.38 18.96
CA GLU A 135 -4.71 -26.59 20.36
C GLU A 135 -4.02 -27.94 20.56
N CYS A 136 -3.32 -28.09 21.68
CA CYS A 136 -2.66 -29.30 22.12
C CYS A 136 -3.61 -30.51 21.94
N PRO A 137 -3.13 -31.64 21.38
CA PRO A 137 -3.93 -32.85 21.29
C PRO A 137 -4.44 -33.38 22.65
N ASP A 138 -3.82 -32.97 23.76
CA ASP A 138 -4.31 -33.28 25.10
C ASP A 138 -5.56 -32.46 25.45
N LEU A 139 -6.67 -33.15 25.72
CA LEU A 139 -8.00 -32.56 25.98
C LEU A 139 -8.06 -31.63 27.21
N LYS A 140 -7.08 -31.70 28.12
CA LYS A 140 -7.03 -30.85 29.32
C LYS A 140 -6.01 -29.72 29.20
N CYS A 141 -5.44 -29.54 28.01
CA CYS A 141 -4.39 -28.57 27.77
C CYS A 141 -4.84 -27.51 26.76
N ASN A 142 -4.70 -26.25 27.15
CA ASN A 142 -4.94 -25.08 26.27
C ASN A 142 -3.67 -24.59 25.56
N GLY A 143 -2.62 -25.41 25.52
CA GLY A 143 -1.42 -25.09 24.75
C GLY A 143 -1.77 -24.92 23.27
N VAL A 144 -1.22 -23.90 22.61
CA VAL A 144 -1.40 -23.67 21.18
C VAL A 144 -0.20 -24.24 20.43
N LEU A 145 -0.46 -24.90 19.30
CA LEU A 145 0.56 -25.28 18.33
C LEU A 145 0.72 -24.17 17.31
N GLU A 146 1.92 -23.59 17.27
CA GLU A 146 2.29 -22.59 16.27
C GLU A 146 2.64 -23.25 14.93
N PRO A 147 2.18 -22.69 13.78
CA PRO A 147 2.48 -23.22 12.46
C PRO A 147 3.98 -23.40 12.21
N GLU A 148 4.80 -22.45 12.65
CA GLU A 148 6.25 -22.42 12.44
C GLU A 148 6.93 -23.67 13.03
N SER A 149 6.45 -24.11 14.20
CA SER A 149 6.93 -25.32 14.89
C SER A 149 6.53 -26.61 14.16
N CYS A 150 5.51 -26.55 13.29
CA CYS A 150 4.98 -27.69 12.56
C CYS A 150 5.43 -27.73 11.09
N SER A 151 6.14 -26.70 10.61
CA SER A 151 6.56 -26.52 9.21
C SER A 151 7.39 -27.68 8.65
N SER A 152 8.18 -28.34 9.50
CA SER A 152 9.04 -29.46 9.12
C SER A 152 8.36 -30.83 9.15
N ILE A 153 7.18 -30.95 9.78
CA ILE A 153 6.49 -32.23 10.00
C ILE A 153 5.17 -32.33 9.22
N VAL A 154 4.54 -31.20 8.91
CA VAL A 154 3.27 -31.14 8.18
C VAL A 154 3.56 -31.16 6.67
N PRO A 155 2.80 -31.91 5.86
CA PRO A 155 2.92 -31.86 4.40
C PRO A 155 2.73 -30.44 3.86
N LYS A 156 3.49 -30.08 2.83
CA LYS A 156 3.52 -28.73 2.26
C LYS A 156 2.13 -28.22 1.89
N GLU A 157 1.28 -29.07 1.32
CA GLU A 157 -0.08 -28.71 0.90
C GLU A 157 -0.98 -28.36 2.09
N VAL A 158 -0.81 -29.05 3.22
CA VAL A 158 -1.56 -28.78 4.46
C VAL A 158 -1.05 -27.50 5.11
N PHE A 159 0.26 -27.29 5.10
CA PHE A 159 0.88 -26.09 5.64
C PHE A 159 0.46 -24.84 4.85
N GLU A 160 0.54 -24.87 3.51
CA GLU A 160 0.06 -23.78 2.65
C GLU A 160 -1.43 -23.50 2.87
N ARG A 161 -2.26 -24.54 3.04
CA ARG A 161 -3.68 -24.35 3.37
C ARG A 161 -3.86 -23.69 4.73
N TRP A 162 -3.07 -24.07 5.74
CA TRP A 162 -3.13 -23.47 7.07
C TRP A 162 -2.76 -21.99 7.01
N GLU A 163 -1.67 -21.63 6.32
CA GLU A 163 -1.24 -20.23 6.13
C GLU A 163 -2.28 -19.40 5.37
N ASN A 164 -2.88 -19.97 4.31
CA ASN A 164 -3.94 -19.30 3.55
C ASN A 164 -5.17 -19.03 4.42
N LEU A 165 -5.63 -20.01 5.19
CA LEU A 165 -6.77 -19.82 6.08
C LEU A 165 -6.46 -18.80 7.20
N LEU A 166 -5.23 -18.81 7.75
CA LEU A 166 -4.81 -17.80 8.72
C LEU A 166 -4.82 -16.40 8.09
N SER A 167 -4.28 -16.26 6.88
CA SER A 167 -4.29 -15.01 6.11
C SER A 167 -5.71 -14.54 5.83
N GLU A 168 -6.59 -15.43 5.37
CA GLU A 168 -8.00 -15.13 5.15
C GLU A 168 -8.72 -14.70 6.43
N SER A 169 -8.41 -15.31 7.58
CA SER A 169 -9.02 -14.95 8.86
C SER A 169 -8.63 -13.54 9.33
N LEU A 170 -7.37 -13.14 9.09
CA LEU A 170 -6.90 -11.77 9.35
C LEU A 170 -7.65 -10.78 8.44
N ILE A 171 -7.89 -11.18 7.19
CA ILE A 171 -8.61 -10.38 6.20
C ILE A 171 -10.12 -10.28 6.52
N LEU A 172 -10.73 -11.30 7.14
CA LEU A 172 -12.15 -11.28 7.54
C LEU A 172 -12.42 -10.32 8.71
N GLY A 173 -11.43 -10.11 9.58
CA GLY A 173 -11.50 -9.14 10.68
C GLY A 173 -11.22 -7.69 10.26
N ALA A 174 -10.61 -7.49 9.09
CA ALA A 174 -10.23 -6.17 8.58
C ALA A 174 -11.33 -5.54 7.72
N GLU A 175 -11.55 -4.23 7.85
CA GLU A 175 -12.49 -3.54 6.97
C GLU A 175 -11.84 -3.37 5.58
N LYS A 176 -12.52 -3.84 4.53
CA LYS A 176 -12.08 -3.68 3.14
C LYS A 176 -12.70 -2.44 2.54
N PHE A 177 -11.89 -1.61 1.89
CA PHE A 177 -12.38 -0.51 1.07
C PHE A 177 -11.51 -0.34 -0.17
N TYR A 178 -12.04 0.36 -1.18
CA TYR A 178 -11.30 0.63 -2.40
C TYR A 178 -10.53 1.93 -2.30
N CYS A 179 -9.41 1.99 -3.02
CA CYS A 179 -8.66 3.21 -3.25
C CYS A 179 -9.62 4.30 -3.77
N PRO A 180 -9.63 5.51 -3.17
CA PRO A 180 -10.57 6.56 -3.56
C PRO A 180 -10.37 7.11 -4.98
N PHE A 181 -9.23 6.80 -5.60
CA PHE A 181 -8.89 7.23 -6.94
C PHE A 181 -9.45 6.24 -7.97
N LYS A 182 -10.38 6.72 -8.81
CA LYS A 182 -11.15 5.92 -9.78
C LYS A 182 -10.26 5.15 -10.77
N ASP A 183 -9.10 5.70 -11.11
CA ASP A 183 -8.10 5.13 -12.01
C ASP A 183 -7.22 4.05 -11.35
N CYS A 184 -7.24 3.91 -10.02
CA CYS A 184 -6.47 2.90 -9.29
C CYS A 184 -7.33 1.69 -8.91
N SER A 185 -8.47 1.93 -8.24
CA SER A 185 -9.41 0.89 -7.78
C SER A 185 -8.77 -0.27 -6.97
N ALA A 186 -7.58 -0.08 -6.40
CA ALA A 186 -6.93 -1.09 -5.57
C ALA A 186 -7.71 -1.35 -4.27
N VAL A 187 -7.75 -2.60 -3.80
CA VAL A 187 -8.36 -2.96 -2.51
C VAL A 187 -7.37 -2.65 -1.38
N LEU A 188 -7.86 -1.94 -0.36
CA LEU A 188 -7.12 -1.57 0.84
C LEU A 188 -7.79 -2.23 2.06
N LEU A 189 -6.96 -2.56 3.05
CA LEU A 189 -7.38 -3.19 4.31
C LEU A 189 -7.12 -2.22 5.46
N ASP A 190 -8.14 -1.98 6.27
CA ASP A 190 -8.03 -1.34 7.57
C ASP A 190 -7.94 -2.43 8.65
N ASP A 191 -6.78 -2.56 9.28
CA ASP A 191 -6.53 -3.54 10.32
C ASP A 191 -7.03 -3.12 11.71
N GLY A 192 -7.62 -1.92 11.82
CA GLY A 192 -8.32 -1.42 13.00
C GLY A 192 -7.46 -1.25 14.25
N LYS A 193 -6.12 -1.38 14.13
CA LYS A 193 -5.20 -1.29 15.27
C LYS A 193 -4.94 0.15 15.69
N GLU A 194 -4.85 1.05 14.72
CA GLU A 194 -4.53 2.45 14.94
C GLU A 194 -5.48 3.35 14.15
N ALA A 195 -5.91 4.45 14.77
CA ALA A 195 -6.68 5.48 14.08
C ALA A 195 -5.76 6.29 13.17
N VAL A 196 -5.48 5.76 11.99
CA VAL A 196 -4.68 6.44 10.96
C VAL A 196 -5.61 7.37 10.18
N THR A 197 -5.28 8.67 10.13
CA THR A 197 -6.05 9.63 9.34
C THR A 197 -5.48 9.76 7.94
N MET A 198 -4.16 9.91 7.80
CA MET A 198 -3.45 10.05 6.53
C MET A 198 -2.75 8.74 6.17
N SER A 199 -3.00 8.23 4.97
CA SER A 199 -2.31 7.04 4.47
C SER A 199 -2.01 7.16 2.98
N GLU A 200 -1.03 6.39 2.51
CA GLU A 200 -0.61 6.33 1.12
C GLU A 200 -1.14 5.04 0.49
N CYS A 201 -1.72 5.14 -0.71
CA CYS A 201 -2.11 3.94 -1.44
C CYS A 201 -0.86 3.20 -1.97
N PRO A 202 -0.64 1.92 -1.64
CA PRO A 202 0.54 1.18 -2.08
C PRO A 202 0.59 0.90 -3.59
N ASN A 203 -0.53 1.04 -4.31
CA ASN A 203 -0.60 0.80 -5.75
C ASN A 203 -0.38 2.06 -6.60
N CYS A 204 -0.88 3.21 -6.14
CA CYS A 204 -0.80 4.47 -6.90
C CYS A 204 -0.04 5.59 -6.19
N HIS A 205 0.49 5.34 -5.00
CA HIS A 205 1.32 6.24 -4.20
C HIS A 205 0.68 7.61 -3.89
N ARG A 206 -0.65 7.69 -4.01
CA ARG A 206 -1.40 8.91 -3.70
C ARG A 206 -1.92 8.86 -2.27
N LEU A 207 -1.80 10.01 -1.59
CA LEU A 207 -2.31 10.19 -0.24
C LEU A 207 -3.84 10.25 -0.22
N PHE A 208 -4.42 9.60 0.78
CA PHE A 208 -5.85 9.59 1.04
C PHE A 208 -6.15 9.67 2.54
N CYS A 209 -7.38 10.08 2.87
CA CYS A 209 -7.87 10.06 4.24
C CYS A 209 -8.49 8.68 4.53
N ALA A 210 -7.90 7.90 5.44
CA ALA A 210 -8.39 6.55 5.74
C ALA A 210 -9.74 6.57 6.51
N GLN A 211 -9.99 7.61 7.30
CA GLN A 211 -11.28 7.79 7.99
C GLN A 211 -12.41 8.19 7.05
N CYS A 212 -12.16 9.12 6.12
CA CYS A 212 -13.18 9.59 5.18
C CYS A 212 -13.27 8.74 3.89
N LYS A 213 -12.24 7.93 3.60
CA LYS A 213 -12.12 7.11 2.38
C LYS A 213 -12.21 7.96 1.10
N VAL A 214 -11.55 9.11 1.11
CA VAL A 214 -11.49 10.09 0.01
C VAL A 214 -10.06 10.57 -0.21
N SER A 215 -9.80 11.31 -1.29
CA SER A 215 -8.51 11.97 -1.53
C SER A 215 -8.09 12.80 -0.31
N TRP A 216 -6.78 12.86 -0.06
CA TRP A 216 -6.26 13.57 1.10
C TRP A 216 -6.69 15.03 1.12
N HIS A 217 -7.25 15.46 2.25
CA HIS A 217 -7.77 16.82 2.48
C HIS A 217 -7.00 17.50 3.61
N GLY A 218 -5.70 17.73 3.39
CA GLY A 218 -4.86 18.51 4.30
C GLY A 218 -5.52 19.83 4.74
N GLY A 219 -5.17 20.32 5.93
CA GLY A 219 -5.65 21.61 6.44
C GLY A 219 -7.13 21.68 6.84
N ILE A 220 -7.89 20.60 6.65
CA ILE A 220 -9.31 20.49 7.04
C ILE A 220 -9.53 19.20 7.82
N GLU A 221 -10.14 19.31 9.00
CA GLU A 221 -10.50 18.12 9.78
C GLU A 221 -11.62 17.32 9.08
N CYS A 222 -11.63 16.00 9.26
CA CYS A 222 -12.65 15.10 8.69
C CYS A 222 -14.09 15.60 8.94
N ARG A 223 -14.36 16.15 10.14
CA ARG A 223 -15.68 16.68 10.53
C ARG A 223 -16.10 17.89 9.69
N GLU A 224 -15.16 18.75 9.33
CA GLU A 224 -15.42 19.92 8.50
C GLU A 224 -15.52 19.53 7.03
N PHE A 225 -14.65 18.63 6.57
CA PHE A 225 -14.67 18.09 5.21
C PHE A 225 -16.03 17.43 4.88
N GLN A 226 -16.59 16.66 5.81
CA GLN A 226 -17.91 16.04 5.64
C GLN A 226 -19.07 17.03 5.51
N LYS A 227 -18.91 18.27 5.98
CA LYS A 227 -19.93 19.34 5.83
C LYS A 227 -19.84 20.06 4.49
N LEU A 228 -18.74 19.89 3.74
CA LEU A 228 -18.59 20.46 2.40
C LEU A 228 -19.54 19.78 1.41
N GLY A 229 -20.05 20.56 0.45
CA GLY A 229 -20.83 20.04 -0.68
C GLY A 229 -19.99 19.10 -1.54
N GLN A 230 -20.62 18.24 -2.34
CA GLN A 230 -19.91 17.28 -3.19
C GLN A 230 -19.00 17.99 -4.21
N ASP A 231 -19.47 19.14 -4.71
CA ASP A 231 -18.76 20.01 -5.65
C ASP A 231 -17.60 20.80 -5.00
N GLU A 232 -17.49 20.83 -3.67
CA GLU A 232 -16.42 21.54 -2.93
C GLU A 232 -15.32 20.59 -2.41
N ARG A 233 -15.39 19.30 -2.77
CA ARG A 233 -14.48 18.25 -2.28
C ARG A 233 -13.37 17.90 -3.27
N GLU A 234 -13.29 18.61 -4.40
CA GLU A 234 -12.20 18.45 -5.34
C GLU A 234 -10.92 19.08 -4.79
N ARG A 235 -9.76 18.62 -5.29
CA ARG A 235 -8.43 19.03 -4.80
C ARG A 235 -8.24 20.56 -4.86
N GLU A 236 -8.73 21.17 -5.92
CA GLU A 236 -8.60 22.61 -6.18
C GLU A 236 -9.42 23.43 -5.18
N ASP A 237 -10.62 22.95 -4.82
CA ASP A 237 -11.47 23.61 -3.82
C ASP A 237 -10.94 23.45 -2.39
N ILE A 238 -10.32 22.32 -2.07
CA ILE A 238 -9.67 22.11 -0.77
C ILE A 238 -8.57 23.16 -0.53
N LEU A 239 -7.76 23.46 -1.56
CA LEU A 239 -6.74 24.52 -1.49
C LEU A 239 -7.36 25.91 -1.24
N VAL A 240 -8.50 26.21 -1.86
CA VAL A 240 -9.24 27.45 -1.60
C VAL A 240 -9.73 27.51 -0.14
N VAL A 241 -10.19 26.39 0.41
CA VAL A 241 -10.61 26.31 1.82
C VAL A 241 -9.41 26.50 2.77
N GLU A 242 -8.26 25.90 2.48
CA GLU A 242 -7.02 26.13 3.25
C GLU A 242 -6.59 27.60 3.22
N LEU A 243 -6.57 28.21 2.03
CA LEU A 243 -6.24 29.62 1.84
C LEU A 243 -7.22 30.52 2.60
N ALA A 244 -8.51 30.19 2.56
CA ALA A 244 -9.54 30.92 3.29
C ALA A 244 -9.34 30.83 4.80
N LYS A 245 -8.92 29.68 5.34
CA LYS A 245 -8.58 29.55 6.76
C LYS A 245 -7.36 30.38 7.11
N ALA A 246 -6.30 30.32 6.31
CA ALA A 246 -5.06 31.06 6.53
C ALA A 246 -5.28 32.58 6.54
N ASN A 247 -6.22 33.08 5.72
CA ASN A 247 -6.57 34.49 5.64
C ASN A 247 -7.82 34.88 6.45
N GLU A 248 -8.35 33.98 7.30
CA GLU A 248 -9.56 34.21 8.09
C GLU A 248 -10.77 34.70 7.27
N TRP A 249 -10.92 34.20 6.05
CA TRP A 249 -12.05 34.50 5.17
C TRP A 249 -13.32 33.83 5.67
N ARG A 250 -14.44 34.56 5.59
CA ARG A 250 -15.75 34.06 6.05
C ARG A 250 -16.61 33.61 4.89
N ARG A 251 -17.29 32.47 5.00
CA ARG A 251 -18.35 32.13 4.04
C ARG A 251 -19.63 32.90 4.34
N CYS A 252 -20.26 33.43 3.29
CA CYS A 252 -21.60 33.98 3.40
C CYS A 252 -22.60 32.86 3.80
N PRO A 253 -23.44 33.05 4.83
CA PRO A 253 -24.41 32.03 5.24
C PRO A 253 -25.43 31.67 4.17
N CYS A 254 -25.77 32.64 3.31
CA CYS A 254 -26.76 32.49 2.24
C CYS A 254 -26.18 31.84 0.98
N CYS A 255 -25.15 32.44 0.37
CA CYS A 255 -24.62 31.98 -0.93
C CYS A 255 -23.31 31.18 -0.85
N LYS A 256 -22.76 30.96 0.35
CA LYS A 256 -21.53 30.18 0.61
C LYS A 256 -20.21 30.72 0.02
N PHE A 257 -20.23 31.76 -0.81
CA PHE A 257 -18.99 32.41 -1.26
C PHE A 257 -18.15 32.95 -0.10
N TYR A 258 -16.84 32.81 -0.22
CA TYR A 258 -15.88 33.41 0.68
C TYR A 258 -15.86 34.94 0.52
N VAL A 259 -15.82 35.61 1.67
CA VAL A 259 -15.76 37.06 1.79
C VAL A 259 -14.50 37.39 2.57
N GLU A 260 -13.64 38.20 1.96
CA GLU A 260 -12.47 38.80 2.61
C GLU A 260 -12.87 40.11 3.29
N LYS A 261 -12.39 40.32 4.52
CA LYS A 261 -12.51 41.61 5.23
C LYS A 261 -11.15 42.30 5.29
N ARG A 262 -11.01 43.43 4.58
CA ARG A 262 -9.77 44.23 4.61
C ARG A 262 -9.63 45.09 5.87
N SER A 263 -10.69 45.76 6.32
CA SER A 263 -10.70 46.59 7.54
C SER A 263 -12.13 46.96 7.95
N GLY A 264 -12.30 47.58 9.12
CA GLY A 264 -13.59 48.15 9.56
C GLY A 264 -14.49 47.23 10.40
N CYS A 265 -15.79 47.49 10.34
CA CYS A 265 -16.86 46.88 11.16
C CYS A 265 -17.02 45.36 10.92
N MET A 266 -17.62 44.65 11.88
CA MET A 266 -18.01 43.24 11.73
C MET A 266 -19.30 43.06 10.92
N HIS A 267 -20.08 44.11 10.66
CA HIS A 267 -21.22 44.04 9.77
C HIS A 267 -20.76 43.96 8.31
N ILE A 268 -21.09 42.86 7.63
CA ILE A 268 -20.74 42.63 6.24
C ILE A 268 -22.00 42.38 5.42
N THR A 269 -22.15 43.12 4.32
CA THR A 269 -23.16 42.88 3.28
C THR A 269 -22.50 42.10 2.14
N CYS A 270 -22.95 40.88 1.88
CA CYS A 270 -22.44 40.06 0.78
C CYS A 270 -22.90 40.58 -0.59
N ARG A 271 -22.25 40.13 -1.67
CA ARG A 271 -22.70 40.38 -3.07
C ARG A 271 -24.12 39.87 -3.34
N CYS A 272 -24.56 38.82 -2.63
CA CYS A 272 -25.94 38.33 -2.67
C CYS A 272 -26.93 39.17 -1.84
N ARG A 273 -26.50 40.32 -1.32
CA ARG A 273 -27.25 41.24 -0.44
C ARG A 273 -27.57 40.70 0.97
N TYR A 274 -27.07 39.52 1.33
CA TYR A 274 -27.22 39.00 2.69
C TYR A 274 -26.29 39.71 3.67
N GLU A 275 -26.85 40.19 4.77
CA GLU A 275 -26.14 40.89 5.84
C GLU A 275 -25.87 39.96 7.01
N PHE A 276 -24.60 39.89 7.43
CA PHE A 276 -24.17 38.98 8.48
C PHE A 276 -22.99 39.56 9.26
N CYS A 277 -22.81 39.06 10.47
CA CYS A 277 -21.63 39.36 11.26
C CYS A 277 -20.46 38.53 10.73
N TYR A 278 -19.35 39.20 10.40
CA TYR A 278 -18.10 38.56 10.04
C TYR A 278 -17.70 37.62 11.17
N SER A 279 -17.50 38.10 12.40
CA SER A 279 -16.99 37.30 13.52
C SER A 279 -17.68 35.94 13.76
N CYS A 280 -19.01 35.91 13.83
CA CYS A 280 -19.75 34.68 14.17
C CYS A 280 -20.50 34.03 13.00
N GLY A 281 -20.60 34.69 11.85
CA GLY A 281 -21.34 34.19 10.70
C GLY A 281 -22.86 34.24 10.83
N SER A 282 -23.42 34.78 11.91
CA SER A 282 -24.88 34.89 12.10
C SER A 282 -25.48 36.06 11.30
N LYS A 283 -26.78 35.96 10.97
CA LYS A 283 -27.54 37.04 10.33
C LYS A 283 -27.42 38.33 11.15
N TRP A 284 -27.23 39.46 10.47
CA TRP A 284 -27.19 40.76 11.13
C TRP A 284 -28.60 41.19 11.57
N SER A 285 -28.70 41.73 12.79
CA SER A 285 -29.93 42.27 13.39
C SER A 285 -29.61 43.54 14.17
N GLU A 286 -30.61 44.38 14.42
CA GLU A 286 -30.44 45.67 15.13
C GLU A 286 -29.78 45.52 16.51
N VAL A 287 -30.02 44.38 17.17
CA VAL A 287 -29.30 43.94 18.36
C VAL A 287 -28.56 42.67 17.99
N HIS A 288 -27.24 42.76 17.81
CA HIS A 288 -26.39 41.61 17.51
C HIS A 288 -25.34 41.44 18.62
N GLU A 289 -25.47 40.35 19.38
CA GLU A 289 -24.46 39.94 20.36
C GLU A 289 -23.60 38.82 19.77
N CYS A 290 -22.31 39.12 19.57
CA CYS A 290 -21.32 38.12 19.22
C CYS A 290 -21.01 37.26 20.44
N VAL A 291 -21.67 36.12 20.56
CA VAL A 291 -21.25 35.10 21.52
C VAL A 291 -19.95 34.48 21.00
N PRO A 292 -18.81 34.59 21.71
CA PRO A 292 -17.60 33.91 21.31
C PRO A 292 -17.85 32.40 21.36
N LEU A 293 -17.46 31.68 20.32
CA LEU A 293 -17.39 30.22 20.38
C LEU A 293 -16.30 29.87 21.40
N SER A 294 -16.70 29.58 22.63
CA SER A 294 -15.83 28.98 23.64
C SER A 294 -15.37 27.62 23.13
N ASN A 295 -14.04 27.50 22.95
CA ASN A 295 -13.33 26.27 22.62
C ASN A 295 -13.70 25.11 23.56
#